data_AF-M3AXK2-F1
#
_entry.id   AF-M3AXK2-F1
#
_cell.length_a   1.000
_cell.length_b   1.000
_cell.length_c   1.000
_cell.angle_alpha   90.00
_cell.angle_beta   90.00
_cell.angle_gamma   90.00
#
_symmetry.space_group_name_H-M   'P 1'
#
loop_
_entity.id
_entity.type
_entity.pdbx_description
1 polymer ?
#
loop_
_entity_poly.entity_id
_entity_poly.type
_entity_poly.pdbx_seq_one_letter_code
_entity_poly.pdbx_strand_id
1 'polypeptide(L)'
;IYIAGSIPRLGSLQTNNAVQLSATNYTDCNPHCYTAMEIAVGTSFEHKYLMREANWDFTWDTGSNRVYNAPSNCAGAATIDD
;
A
#
# COMPACT_ATOMS: atom_id res chain seq x y z
N ILE A 1 -8.90 1.08 -4.53
CA ILE A 1 -7.85 0.14 -4.09
C ILE A 1 -7.36 0.58 -2.72
N TYR A 2 -6.98 -0.36 -1.88
CA TYR A 2 -6.45 -0.15 -0.54
C TYR A 2 -5.13 -0.90 -0.38
N ILE A 3 -4.30 -0.48 0.58
CA ILE A 3 -3.08 -1.16 0.98
C ILE A 3 -3.11 -1.39 2.49
N ALA A 4 -2.75 -2.60 2.90
CA ALA A 4 -2.49 -2.92 4.30
C ALA A 4 -1.12 -3.57 4.44
N GLY A 5 -0.51 -3.43 5.60
CA GLY A 5 0.84 -3.90 5.84
C GLY A 5 1.16 -4.12 7.30
N SER A 6 2.30 -4.73 7.59
CA SER A 6 2.67 -5.20 8.94
C SER A 6 2.96 -4.09 9.95
N ILE A 7 3.08 -2.83 9.51
CA ILE A 7 3.30 -1.67 10.38
C ILE A 7 1.98 -0.96 10.74
N PRO A 8 1.91 -0.29 11.90
CA PRO A 8 0.70 0.44 12.32
C PRO A 8 0.24 1.49 11.31
N ARG A 9 1.18 2.15 10.62
CA ARG A 9 0.87 3.15 9.58
C ARG A 9 0.13 2.56 8.38
N LEU A 10 0.30 1.26 8.14
CA LEU A 10 -0.39 0.47 7.11
C LEU A 10 -1.48 -0.43 7.71
N GLY A 11 -1.94 -0.15 8.93
CA GLY A 11 -3.09 -0.85 9.53
C GLY A 11 -2.79 -2.24 10.09
N SER A 12 -1.52 -2.63 10.25
CA SER A 12 -1.12 -3.91 10.87
C SER A 12 -1.82 -5.15 10.26
N LEU A 13 -1.90 -5.19 8.92
CA LEU A 13 -2.58 -6.23 8.12
C LEU A 13 -4.09 -6.38 8.43
N GLN A 14 -4.71 -5.40 9.08
CA GLN A 14 -6.16 -5.37 9.30
C GLN A 14 -6.86 -4.69 8.12
N THR A 15 -7.80 -5.37 7.49
CA THR A 15 -8.62 -4.87 6.37
C THR A 15 -9.33 -3.56 6.72
N ASN A 16 -9.90 -3.48 7.91
CA ASN A 16 -10.64 -2.30 8.39
C ASN A 16 -9.76 -1.06 8.60
N ASN A 17 -8.45 -1.26 8.74
CA ASN A 17 -7.46 -0.18 8.91
C ASN A 17 -6.60 0.02 7.65
N ALA A 18 -6.99 -0.58 6.53
CA ALA A 18 -6.26 -0.44 5.28
C ALA A 18 -6.30 1.02 4.79
N VAL A 19 -5.19 1.48 4.24
CA VAL A 19 -5.04 2.84 3.71
C VAL A 19 -5.60 2.88 2.30
N GLN A 20 -6.48 3.84 2.02
CA GLN A 20 -7.04 4.02 0.68
C GLN A 20 -5.99 4.61 -0.26
N LEU A 21 -5.90 4.06 -1.48
CA LEU A 21 -5.12 4.65 -2.57
C LEU A 21 -5.94 5.69 -3.31
N SER A 22 -5.26 6.75 -3.73
CA SER A 22 -5.77 7.76 -4.65
C SER A 22 -5.81 7.19 -6.07
N ALA A 23 -6.96 7.36 -6.73
CA ALA A 23 -7.16 6.99 -8.13
C ALA A 23 -7.17 8.23 -9.05
N THR A 24 -6.63 9.38 -8.61
CA THR A 24 -6.67 10.63 -9.39
C THR A 24 -5.97 10.52 -10.75
N ASN A 25 -4.96 9.64 -10.87
CA ASN A 25 -4.22 9.40 -12.11
C ASN A 25 -4.71 8.15 -12.86
N TYR A 26 -5.84 7.59 -12.45
CA TYR A 26 -6.39 6.38 -13.05
C TYR A 26 -6.97 6.70 -14.43
N THR A 27 -6.53 5.97 -15.44
CA THR A 27 -7.08 6.00 -16.80
C THR A 27 -7.28 4.57 -17.29
N ASP A 28 -8.21 4.34 -18.23
CA ASP A 28 -8.47 3.00 -18.75
C ASP A 28 -7.22 2.36 -19.40
N CYS A 29 -6.33 3.19 -19.97
CA CYS A 29 -5.06 2.75 -20.56
C CYS A 29 -3.91 2.66 -19.54
N ASN A 30 -4.08 3.23 -18.35
CA ASN A 30 -3.09 3.21 -17.26
C ASN A 30 -3.81 3.30 -15.91
N PRO A 31 -4.17 2.15 -15.30
CA PRO A 31 -4.95 2.09 -14.06
C PRO A 31 -4.10 2.43 -12.82
N HIS A 32 -3.46 3.59 -12.84
CA HIS A 32 -2.51 4.01 -11.82
C HIS A 32 -3.22 4.47 -10.54
N CYS A 33 -2.94 3.78 -9.44
CA CYS A 33 -3.36 4.14 -8.09
C CYS A 33 -2.13 4.37 -7.22
N TYR A 34 -2.14 5.41 -6.39
CA TYR A 34 -0.99 5.74 -5.56
C TYR A 34 -1.40 6.21 -4.17
N THR A 35 -0.47 6.10 -3.23
CA THR A 35 -0.56 6.74 -1.92
C THR A 35 0.83 7.15 -1.48
N ALA A 36 0.93 8.24 -0.72
CA ALA A 36 2.18 8.72 -0.16
C ALA A 36 2.02 8.79 1.36
N MET A 37 3.01 8.25 2.08
CA MET A 37 3.02 8.27 3.53
C MET A 37 4.44 8.29 4.06
N GLU A 38 4.59 8.89 5.24
CA GLU A 38 5.85 8.90 5.95
C GLU A 38 6.06 7.59 6.71
N ILE A 39 7.21 6.96 6.47
CA ILE A 39 7.66 5.74 7.13
C ILE A 39 9.04 6.03 7.72
N ALA A 40 9.30 5.56 8.93
CA ALA A 40 10.61 5.73 9.56
C ALA A 40 11.70 5.04 8.71
N VAL A 41 12.83 5.72 8.53
CA VAL A 41 13.97 5.20 7.77
C VAL A 41 14.46 3.86 8.33
N GLY A 42 14.86 2.94 7.46
CA GLY A 42 15.29 1.59 7.84
C GLY A 42 14.16 0.66 8.31
N THR A 43 12.90 1.11 8.32
CA THR A 43 11.76 0.24 8.66
C THR A 43 11.56 -0.80 7.59
N SER A 44 11.56 -2.06 7.99
CA SER A 44 11.24 -3.20 7.13
C SER A 44 9.81 -3.61 7.40
N PHE A 45 9.01 -3.78 6.35
CA PHE A 45 7.60 -4.13 6.48
C PHE A 45 7.11 -4.97 5.32
N GLU A 46 6.00 -5.65 5.56
CA GLU A 46 5.25 -6.36 4.54
C GLU A 46 4.02 -5.54 4.16
N HIS A 47 3.61 -5.60 2.90
CA HIS A 47 2.38 -4.99 2.44
C HIS A 47 1.68 -5.83 1.40
N LYS A 48 0.38 -5.59 1.26
CA LYS A 48 -0.46 -6.22 0.26
C LYS A 48 -1.67 -5.34 -0.06
N TYR A 49 -2.12 -5.42 -1.30
CA TYR A 49 -3.24 -4.64 -1.79
C TYR A 49 -4.56 -5.35 -1.55
N LEU A 50 -5.62 -4.54 -1.40
CA LEU A 50 -6.98 -4.99 -1.26
C LEU A 50 -7.89 -4.20 -2.20
N MET A 51 -8.87 -4.88 -2.76
CA MET A 51 -9.98 -4.27 -3.48
C MET A 51 -11.19 -4.21 -2.55
N ARG A 52 -11.84 -3.04 -2.48
CA ARG A 52 -13.14 -2.91 -1.82
C ARG A 52 -14.22 -3.14 -2.86
N GLU A 53 -15.02 -4.16 -2.66
CA GLU A 53 -16.10 -4.55 -3.54
C GLU A 53 -17.32 -3.64 -3.35
N ALA A 54 -18.26 -3.68 -4.31
CA ALA A 54 -19.50 -2.90 -4.25
C ALA A 54 -20.40 -3.28 -3.06
N ASN A 55 -20.26 -4.51 -2.55
CA ASN A 55 -20.96 -5.00 -1.36
C ASN A 55 -20.26 -4.62 -0.04
N TRP A 56 -19.23 -3.77 -0.09
CA TRP A 56 -18.42 -3.30 1.04
C TRP A 56 -17.46 -4.34 1.66
N ASP A 57 -17.33 -5.52 1.05
CA ASP A 57 -16.31 -6.50 1.45
C ASP A 57 -14.92 -6.12 0.90
N PHE A 58 -13.88 -6.66 1.53
CA PHE A 58 -12.50 -6.54 1.09
C PHE A 58 -11.96 -7.86 0.55
N THR A 59 -11.45 -7.83 -0.68
CA THR A 59 -10.75 -8.95 -1.31
C THR A 59 -9.25 -8.63 -1.33
N TRP A 60 -8.41 -9.53 -0.81
CA TRP A 60 -6.96 -9.39 -0.91
C TRP A 60 -6.46 -9.73 -2.31
N ASP A 61 -5.37 -9.08 -2.72
CA ASP A 61 -4.60 -9.50 -3.90
C ASP A 61 -4.19 -10.98 -3.78
N THR A 62 -3.93 -11.62 -4.92
CA THR A 62 -3.40 -12.97 -4.98
C THR A 62 -1.91 -13.01 -4.60
N GLY A 63 -1.37 -14.19 -4.32
CA GLY A 63 0.05 -14.37 -4.02
C GLY A 63 0.47 -14.04 -2.57
N SER A 64 1.78 -14.05 -2.33
CA SER A 64 2.40 -13.75 -1.03
C SER A 64 2.43 -12.26 -0.74
N ASN A 65 2.69 -11.90 0.52
CA ASN A 65 2.93 -10.51 0.90
C ASN A 65 4.18 -9.97 0.18
N ARG A 66 4.13 -8.71 -0.22
CA ARG A 66 5.29 -7.98 -0.73
C ARG A 66 6.11 -7.50 0.45
N VAL A 67 7.44 -7.53 0.34
CA VAL A 67 8.35 -7.07 1.39
C VAL A 67 9.06 -5.83 0.89
N TYR A 68 9.11 -4.79 1.73
CA TYR A 68 9.86 -3.59 1.43
C TYR A 68 10.69 -3.12 2.63
N ASN A 69 11.89 -2.62 2.34
CA ASN A 69 12.79 -2.04 3.31
C ASN A 69 12.93 -0.55 3.00
N ALA A 70 12.38 0.31 3.87
CA ALA A 70 12.53 1.75 3.72
C ALA A 70 14.02 2.12 3.74
N PRO A 71 14.53 2.83 2.72
CA PRO A 71 15.95 3.13 2.65
C PRO A 71 16.35 4.01 3.82
N SER A 72 17.53 3.72 4.38
CA SER A 72 18.13 4.50 5.48
C SER A 72 19.06 5.61 4.97
N ASN A 73 18.93 6.00 3.71
CA ASN A 73 19.74 7.04 3.08
C ASN A 73 19.13 8.44 3.26
N CYS A 74 19.91 9.47 2.95
CA CYS A 74 19.46 10.86 3.03
C CYS A 74 18.54 11.29 1.85
N ALA A 75 17.91 10.34 1.13
CA ALA A 75 17.10 10.67 -0.05
C ALA A 75 15.77 11.35 0.30
N GLY A 76 15.24 11.13 1.51
CA GLY A 76 14.01 11.76 2.00
C GLY A 76 12.71 11.25 1.37
N ALA A 77 12.77 10.51 0.25
CA ALA A 77 11.64 9.88 -0.40
C ALA A 77 12.06 8.59 -1.12
N ALA A 78 11.13 7.65 -1.25
CA ALA A 78 11.26 6.47 -2.08
C ALA A 78 9.92 6.16 -2.76
N THR A 79 9.97 5.60 -3.96
CA THR A 79 8.80 5.18 -4.73
C THR A 79 8.84 3.66 -4.90
N ILE A 80 7.69 3.01 -4.72
CA ILE A 80 7.50 1.58 -4.95
C ILE A 80 6.48 1.47 -6.08
N ASP A 81 6.89 0.89 -7.20
CA ASP A 81 6.03 0.61 -8.34
C ASP A 81 5.72 -0.90 -8.36
N ASP A 82 4.44 -1.26 -8.17
CA ASP A 82 3.91 -2.62 -8.02
C ASP A 82 2.87 -2.99 -9.09
#